data_AF-A0A5B9QZG9-F1
#
_entry.id   AF-A0A5B9QZG9-F1
#
_cell.length_a   1.000
_cell.length_b   1.000
_cell.length_c   1.000
_cell.angle_alpha   90.00
_cell.angle_beta   90.00
_cell.angle_gamma   90.00
#
_symmetry.space_group_name_H-M   'P 1'
#
loop_
_entity.id
_entity.type
_entity.pdbx_description
1 polymer ?
#
loop_
_entity_poly.entity_id
_entity_poly.type
_entity_poly.pdbx_seq_one_letter_code
_entity_poly.pdbx_strand_id
1 'polypeptide(L)'
;MNLSWNLRSRFIGRTAGVLVLGLVQLAVLQVADCSAGIGLAEWSIETPGKNRIAHSDQFPDQGVCLHQPAAADGVLDDRAVCVAHIEWWMYSGSYVVGKAKNGFFIFDERSKTVKYFDSQANLEAGMKQANIEKPLTTRFTPQDGWNIGVGLVMIDLYKQLMKDLDAGSGEAEKLSPAEREAQKQAIKPLLQSMQAQVAKTTDKLKAEKAEAENVEQAGDGAAER
;
A
#
# COMPACT_ATOMS: atom_id res chain seq x y z
N MET A 1 -63.00 3.32 48.57
CA MET A 1 -62.77 3.98 49.86
C MET A 1 -62.45 2.91 50.90
N ASN A 2 -61.48 3.16 51.79
CA ASN A 2 -60.90 2.30 52.86
C ASN A 2 -60.03 1.12 52.35
N LEU A 3 -58.69 1.05 52.45
CA LEU A 3 -57.65 1.56 53.37
C LEU A 3 -57.51 0.71 54.66
N SER A 4 -56.50 -0.17 54.69
CA SER A 4 -55.62 -0.55 55.82
C SER A 4 -54.76 -1.77 55.38
N TRP A 5 -53.42 -1.68 55.26
CA TRP A 5 -52.37 -1.63 56.30
C TRP A 5 -52.35 -2.83 57.24
N ASN A 6 -51.37 -3.74 57.09
CA ASN A 6 -50.34 -3.88 58.12
C ASN A 6 -49.09 -4.65 57.68
N LEU A 7 -47.95 -4.05 58.07
CA LEU A 7 -46.58 -4.51 58.03
C LEU A 7 -46.32 -5.68 59.00
N ARG A 8 -45.32 -6.51 58.65
CA ARG A 8 -44.22 -7.03 59.52
C ARG A 8 -43.30 -7.88 58.64
N SER A 9 -42.21 -7.35 58.09
CA SER A 9 -40.92 -7.01 58.72
C SER A 9 -40.02 -8.24 59.01
N ARG A 10 -38.83 -8.15 58.42
CA ARG A 10 -37.52 -8.73 58.82
C ARG A 10 -37.28 -10.20 58.47
N PHE A 11 -36.38 -10.43 57.51
CA PHE A 11 -35.07 -10.99 57.86
C PHE A 11 -33.98 -10.47 56.90
N ILE A 12 -33.02 -9.79 57.52
CA ILE A 12 -31.74 -9.34 56.98
C ILE A 12 -30.83 -10.57 56.96
N GLY A 13 -30.09 -10.81 55.88
CA GLY A 13 -29.09 -11.88 55.92
C GLY A 13 -28.37 -12.16 54.61
N ARG A 14 -27.36 -11.33 54.32
CA ARG A 14 -26.03 -11.77 53.80
C ARG A 14 -26.01 -12.81 52.67
N THR A 15 -25.76 -12.35 51.45
CA THR A 15 -24.79 -12.97 50.53
C THR A 15 -24.33 -11.91 49.52
N ALA A 16 -23.71 -10.84 50.04
CA ALA A 16 -22.72 -10.09 49.26
C ALA A 16 -21.43 -10.92 49.32
N GLY A 17 -21.03 -11.51 48.19
CA GLY A 17 -19.78 -12.24 48.10
C GLY A 17 -19.82 -13.28 46.99
N VAL A 18 -18.84 -13.20 46.08
CA VAL A 18 -18.56 -14.16 45.01
C VAL A 18 -19.36 -13.97 43.71
N LEU A 19 -19.17 -12.82 43.06
CA LEU A 19 -19.10 -12.75 41.60
C LEU A 19 -18.20 -11.58 41.15
N VAL A 20 -17.03 -11.48 41.81
CA VAL A 20 -15.90 -10.62 41.42
C VAL A 20 -14.81 -11.48 40.73
N LEU A 21 -15.21 -12.51 39.99
CA LEU A 21 -14.30 -13.47 39.34
C LEU A 21 -14.72 -13.77 37.89
N GLY A 22 -15.40 -12.83 37.24
CA GLY A 22 -15.77 -12.89 35.82
C GLY A 22 -15.20 -11.76 34.97
N LEU A 23 -14.25 -10.97 35.51
CA LEU A 23 -13.63 -9.83 34.82
C LEU A 23 -12.09 -9.90 34.76
N VAL A 24 -11.49 -11.03 35.12
CA VAL A 24 -10.02 -11.25 35.09
C VAL A 24 -9.60 -12.40 34.16
N GLN A 25 -10.56 -13.04 33.47
CA GLN A 25 -10.26 -14.06 32.44
C GLN A 25 -10.27 -13.52 30.99
N LEU A 26 -10.43 -12.20 30.82
CA LEU A 26 -10.33 -11.53 29.51
C LEU A 26 -9.04 -10.70 29.38
N ALA A 27 -7.97 -11.12 30.07
CA ALA A 27 -6.69 -10.38 30.11
C ALA A 27 -5.47 -11.23 29.70
N VAL A 28 -5.65 -12.45 29.17
CA VAL A 28 -4.51 -13.34 28.85
C VAL A 28 -4.71 -14.11 27.54
N LEU A 29 -5.11 -13.44 26.45
CA LEU A 29 -5.09 -14.03 25.09
C LEU A 29 -4.95 -12.96 23.98
N GLN A 30 -4.16 -11.91 24.20
CA GLN A 30 -3.53 -11.19 23.09
C GLN A 30 -2.03 -11.45 23.15
N VAL A 31 -1.71 -12.71 22.84
CA VAL A 31 -0.38 -13.07 22.37
C VAL A 31 -0.16 -12.29 21.08
N ALA A 32 0.97 -11.61 21.00
CA ALA A 32 1.41 -10.87 19.85
C ALA A 32 1.35 -11.73 18.58
N ASP A 33 0.59 -11.29 17.58
CA ASP A 33 0.84 -11.72 16.21
C ASP A 33 1.95 -10.83 15.64
N CYS A 34 3.18 -11.18 16.00
CA CYS A 34 4.31 -10.96 15.10
C CYS A 34 4.03 -11.74 13.81
N SER A 35 3.71 -11.03 12.73
CA SER A 35 3.93 -11.52 11.37
C SER A 35 4.99 -10.65 10.73
N ALA A 36 6.22 -11.17 10.68
CA ALA A 36 7.24 -10.73 9.74
C ALA A 36 7.29 -11.80 8.65
N GLY A 37 6.64 -11.53 7.51
CA GLY A 37 6.94 -12.22 6.27
C GLY A 37 7.96 -11.38 5.50
N ILE A 38 9.25 -11.62 5.70
CA ILE A 38 10.21 -11.34 4.61
C ILE A 38 10.05 -12.53 3.66
N GLY A 39 9.03 -12.47 2.81
CA GLY A 39 9.06 -13.22 1.56
C GLY A 39 10.13 -12.57 0.72
N LEU A 40 11.35 -13.14 0.69
CA LEU A 40 12.48 -12.63 -0.09
C LEU A 40 12.17 -12.52 -1.61
N ALA A 41 10.98 -12.96 -2.07
CA ALA A 41 10.48 -12.92 -3.44
C ALA A 41 9.22 -12.04 -3.63
N GLU A 42 8.64 -11.47 -2.57
CA GLU A 42 7.44 -10.65 -2.67
C GLU A 42 7.74 -9.16 -2.56
N TRP A 43 7.13 -8.37 -3.44
CA TRP A 43 7.11 -6.91 -3.34
C TRP A 43 5.78 -6.37 -3.84
N SER A 44 5.43 -5.20 -3.35
CA SER A 44 4.24 -4.50 -3.84
C SER A 44 4.45 -3.00 -3.87
N ILE A 45 3.95 -2.37 -4.92
CA ILE A 45 3.89 -0.93 -5.10
C ILE A 45 2.43 -0.53 -5.08
N GLU A 46 2.07 0.37 -4.16
CA GLU A 46 0.77 1.02 -4.17
C GLU A 46 0.80 2.23 -5.11
N THR A 47 -0.12 2.23 -6.07
CA THR A 47 -0.29 3.29 -7.06
C THR A 47 -1.03 4.49 -6.45
N PRO A 48 -0.98 5.69 -7.08
CA PRO A 48 -1.69 6.86 -6.57
C PRO A 48 -3.21 6.64 -6.41
N GLY A 49 -3.83 5.86 -7.29
CA GLY A 49 -5.23 5.45 -7.17
C GLY A 49 -5.51 4.27 -6.24
N LYS A 50 -4.56 3.91 -5.36
CA LYS A 50 -4.60 2.84 -4.35
C LYS A 50 -4.67 1.42 -4.89
N ASN A 51 -4.44 1.24 -6.19
CA ASN A 51 -4.29 -0.09 -6.74
C ASN A 51 -2.90 -0.61 -6.38
N ARG A 52 -2.67 -1.90 -6.55
CA ARG A 52 -1.40 -2.51 -6.15
C ARG A 52 -0.79 -3.26 -7.30
N ILE A 53 0.43 -2.88 -7.68
CA ILE A 53 1.27 -3.70 -8.58
C ILE A 53 2.15 -4.56 -7.68
N ALA A 54 2.03 -5.88 -7.76
CA ALA A 54 2.76 -6.76 -6.86
C ALA A 54 3.30 -8.00 -7.58
N HIS A 55 4.41 -8.50 -7.05
CA HIS A 55 4.82 -9.88 -7.19
C HIS A 55 4.54 -10.57 -5.85
N SER A 56 3.70 -11.60 -5.86
CA SER A 56 3.38 -12.37 -4.65
C SER A 56 3.35 -13.87 -4.97
N ASP A 57 3.79 -14.65 -3.99
CA ASP A 57 3.78 -16.11 -3.98
C ASP A 57 2.35 -16.66 -3.97
N GLN A 58 1.35 -15.84 -3.64
CA GLN A 58 -0.06 -16.20 -3.74
C GLN A 58 -0.50 -16.44 -5.19
N PHE A 59 0.19 -15.84 -6.17
CA PHE A 59 -0.15 -15.89 -7.59
C PHE A 59 1.06 -16.24 -8.47
N PRO A 60 1.72 -17.39 -8.24
CA PRO A 60 2.99 -17.72 -8.90
C PRO A 60 2.82 -17.84 -10.42
N ASP A 61 1.67 -18.35 -10.86
CA ASP A 61 1.34 -18.55 -12.27
C ASP A 61 0.92 -17.26 -13.00
N GLN A 62 0.75 -16.14 -12.28
CA GLN A 62 0.29 -14.88 -12.86
C GLN A 62 1.40 -13.83 -12.99
N GLY A 63 2.59 -14.09 -12.44
CA GLY A 63 3.71 -13.16 -12.46
C GLY A 63 3.40 -11.85 -11.72
N VAL A 64 3.91 -10.72 -12.23
CA VAL A 64 3.57 -9.40 -11.67
C VAL A 64 2.17 -8.98 -12.09
N CYS A 65 1.35 -8.60 -11.13
CA CYS A 65 -0.05 -8.31 -11.34
C CYS A 65 -0.44 -6.92 -10.82
N LEU A 66 -1.39 -6.28 -11.48
CA LEU A 66 -2.10 -5.10 -10.99
C LEU A 66 -3.43 -5.55 -10.39
N HIS A 67 -3.61 -5.27 -9.10
CA HIS A 67 -4.80 -5.58 -8.33
C HIS A 67 -5.56 -4.31 -7.98
N GLN A 68 -6.88 -4.44 -7.80
CA GLN A 68 -7.65 -3.43 -7.06
C GLN A 68 -7.11 -3.29 -5.63
N PRO A 69 -7.50 -2.22 -4.89
CA PRO A 69 -7.04 -2.02 -3.53
C PRO A 69 -7.27 -3.28 -2.68
N ALA A 70 -6.27 -3.66 -1.89
CA ALA A 70 -6.38 -4.79 -0.97
C ALA A 70 -7.54 -4.58 0.03
N ALA A 71 -8.08 -5.69 0.54
CA ALA A 71 -9.01 -5.62 1.66
C ALA A 71 -8.33 -4.99 2.89
N ALA A 72 -9.13 -4.58 3.89
CA ALA A 72 -8.63 -3.86 5.07
C ALA A 72 -7.58 -4.63 5.89
N ASP A 73 -7.49 -5.95 5.70
CA ASP A 73 -6.50 -6.86 6.29
C ASP A 73 -5.19 -6.97 5.48
N GLY A 74 -5.10 -6.28 4.34
CA GLY A 74 -3.92 -6.26 3.47
C GLY A 74 -3.77 -7.49 2.58
N VAL A 75 -4.74 -8.41 2.59
CA VAL A 75 -4.73 -9.63 1.77
C VAL A 75 -5.15 -9.29 0.34
N LEU A 76 -4.39 -9.79 -0.64
CA LEU A 76 -4.73 -9.69 -2.05
C LEU A 76 -5.76 -10.76 -2.42
N ASP A 77 -6.84 -10.36 -3.09
CA ASP A 77 -7.83 -11.28 -3.65
C ASP A 77 -7.47 -11.58 -5.11
N ASP A 78 -7.42 -12.87 -5.46
CA ASP A 78 -7.19 -13.35 -6.84
C ASP A 78 -8.26 -12.80 -7.80
N ARG A 79 -9.50 -12.64 -7.30
CA ARG A 79 -10.63 -12.11 -8.08
C ARG A 79 -10.50 -10.62 -8.36
N ALA A 80 -9.57 -9.94 -7.69
CA ALA A 80 -9.32 -8.51 -7.82
C ALA A 80 -8.18 -8.18 -8.81
N VAL A 81 -7.62 -9.19 -9.49
CA VAL A 81 -6.60 -9.00 -10.53
C VAL A 81 -7.21 -8.28 -11.74
N CYS A 82 -6.72 -7.08 -12.02
CA CYS A 82 -7.10 -6.27 -13.17
C CYS A 82 -6.21 -6.54 -14.39
N VAL A 83 -4.91 -6.75 -14.16
CA VAL A 83 -3.93 -7.06 -15.20
C VAL A 83 -2.94 -8.08 -14.65
N ALA A 84 -2.83 -9.24 -15.30
CA ALA A 84 -1.84 -10.27 -14.98
C ALA A 84 -0.63 -10.20 -15.93
N HIS A 85 0.51 -10.75 -15.51
CA HIS A 85 1.75 -10.85 -16.27
C HIS A 85 2.24 -9.53 -16.88
N ILE A 86 2.37 -8.51 -16.04
CA ILE A 86 2.90 -7.21 -16.44
C ILE A 86 4.39 -7.35 -16.79
N GLU A 87 4.75 -6.93 -17.99
CA GLU A 87 6.14 -6.86 -18.47
C GLU A 87 6.77 -5.51 -18.17
N TRP A 88 6.00 -4.44 -18.33
CA TRP A 88 6.39 -3.09 -17.92
C TRP A 88 5.17 -2.19 -17.70
N TRP A 89 5.34 -1.13 -16.91
CA TRP A 89 4.31 -0.11 -16.69
C TRP A 89 4.91 1.29 -16.53
N MET A 90 4.06 2.30 -16.66
CA MET A 90 4.34 3.71 -16.39
C MET A 90 3.11 4.33 -15.74
N TYR A 91 3.31 5.36 -14.92
CA TYR A 91 2.23 6.15 -14.34
C TYR A 91 1.96 7.40 -15.15
N SER A 92 0.69 7.74 -15.35
CA SER A 92 0.28 8.94 -16.08
C SER A 92 -1.03 9.49 -15.52
N GLY A 93 -0.96 10.44 -14.59
CA GLY A 93 -2.14 10.93 -13.87
C GLY A 93 -2.87 9.79 -13.16
N SER A 94 -4.19 9.69 -13.35
CA SER A 94 -5.05 8.62 -12.84
C SER A 94 -4.99 7.32 -13.66
N TYR A 95 -3.92 7.10 -14.42
CA TYR A 95 -3.79 5.94 -15.29
C TYR A 95 -2.48 5.18 -15.05
N VAL A 96 -2.57 3.86 -15.17
CA VAL A 96 -1.42 2.96 -15.31
C VAL A 96 -1.40 2.48 -16.76
N VAL A 97 -0.30 2.73 -17.45
CA VAL A 97 -0.13 2.36 -18.85
C VAL A 97 1.01 1.37 -18.97
N GLY A 98 0.82 0.27 -19.68
CA GLY A 98 1.81 -0.79 -19.67
C GLY A 98 1.73 -1.76 -20.82
N LYS A 99 2.57 -2.79 -20.71
CA LYS A 99 2.48 -4.02 -21.49
C LYS A 99 2.38 -5.19 -20.54
N ALA A 100 1.48 -6.10 -20.88
CA ALA A 100 1.31 -7.40 -20.25
C ALA A 100 1.36 -8.50 -21.30
N LYS A 101 1.37 -9.75 -20.86
CA LYS A 101 1.32 -10.94 -21.74
C LYS A 101 0.19 -10.87 -22.78
N ASN A 102 -0.96 -10.31 -22.41
CA ASN A 102 -2.15 -10.21 -23.27
C ASN A 102 -2.16 -8.97 -24.20
N GLY A 103 -1.10 -8.16 -24.19
CA GLY A 103 -0.97 -6.96 -25.02
C GLY A 103 -0.66 -5.70 -24.20
N PHE A 104 -0.73 -4.57 -24.87
CA PHE A 104 -0.58 -3.26 -24.24
C PHE A 104 -1.87 -2.90 -23.50
N PHE A 105 -1.79 -2.14 -22.42
CA PHE A 105 -2.96 -1.79 -21.62
C PHE A 105 -2.94 -0.34 -21.15
N ILE A 106 -4.15 0.20 -20.97
CA ILE A 106 -4.42 1.40 -20.18
C ILE A 106 -5.40 0.97 -19.09
N PHE A 107 -5.03 1.18 -17.84
CA PHE A 107 -5.89 0.98 -16.68
C PHE A 107 -6.23 2.35 -16.08
N ASP A 108 -7.52 2.67 -16.02
CA ASP A 108 -8.03 3.89 -15.36
C ASP A 108 -8.27 3.58 -13.88
N GLU A 109 -7.48 4.21 -13.03
CA GLU A 109 -7.50 3.96 -11.60
C GLU A 109 -8.78 4.41 -10.91
N ARG A 110 -9.56 5.31 -11.52
CA ARG A 110 -10.81 5.84 -10.97
C ARG A 110 -11.98 4.91 -11.25
N SER A 111 -12.09 4.47 -12.50
CA SER A 111 -13.16 3.57 -12.94
C SER A 111 -12.82 2.09 -12.73
N LYS A 112 -11.56 1.77 -12.40
CA LYS A 112 -11.04 0.40 -12.25
C LYS A 112 -11.22 -0.44 -13.52
N THR A 113 -11.23 0.22 -14.68
CA THR A 113 -11.40 -0.43 -15.98
C THR A 113 -10.07 -0.57 -16.69
N VAL A 114 -9.88 -1.70 -17.38
CA VAL A 114 -8.72 -1.95 -18.25
C VAL A 114 -9.16 -1.98 -19.70
N LYS A 115 -8.40 -1.32 -20.57
CA LYS A 115 -8.52 -1.43 -22.02
C LYS A 115 -7.21 -1.99 -22.59
N TYR A 116 -7.32 -3.06 -23.37
CA TYR A 116 -6.19 -3.71 -24.02
C TYR A 116 -6.04 -3.26 -25.48
N PHE A 117 -4.80 -3.29 -25.96
CA PHE A 117 -4.39 -2.94 -27.31
C PHE A 117 -3.38 -3.98 -27.81
N ASP A 118 -3.45 -4.31 -29.08
CA ASP A 118 -2.61 -5.31 -29.74
C ASP A 118 -1.21 -4.78 -30.13
N SER A 119 -1.03 -3.46 -30.19
CA SER A 119 0.18 -2.81 -30.67
C SER A 119 0.47 -1.50 -29.96
N GLN A 120 1.74 -1.12 -29.95
CA GLN A 120 2.21 0.15 -29.38
C GLN A 120 1.55 1.36 -30.07
N ALA A 121 1.32 1.30 -31.39
CA ALA A 121 0.65 2.37 -32.12
C ALA A 121 -0.82 2.55 -31.67
N ASN A 122 -1.52 1.43 -31.44
CA ASN A 122 -2.90 1.46 -30.94
C ASN A 122 -2.97 1.93 -29.48
N LEU A 123 -1.97 1.57 -28.67
CA LEU A 123 -1.81 2.12 -27.32
C LEU A 123 -1.68 3.65 -27.36
N GLU A 124 -0.79 4.17 -28.19
CA GLU A 124 -0.55 5.61 -28.32
C GLU A 124 -1.80 6.36 -28.81
N ALA A 125 -2.54 5.78 -29.76
CA ALA A 125 -3.84 6.31 -30.19
C ALA A 125 -4.85 6.30 -29.03
N GLY A 126 -4.90 5.21 -28.25
CA GLY A 126 -5.75 5.09 -27.06
C GLY A 126 -5.43 6.12 -25.98
N MET A 127 -4.14 6.37 -25.72
CA MET A 127 -3.68 7.41 -24.79
C MET A 127 -4.14 8.79 -25.23
N LYS A 128 -3.98 9.13 -26.52
CA LYS A 128 -4.46 10.40 -27.08
C LYS A 128 -5.98 10.55 -26.95
N GLN A 129 -6.74 9.49 -27.24
CA GLN A 129 -8.21 9.50 -27.10
C GLN A 129 -8.66 9.70 -25.66
N ALA A 130 -7.94 9.13 -24.69
CA ALA A 130 -8.22 9.28 -23.27
C ALA A 130 -7.67 10.61 -22.68
N ASN A 131 -7.11 11.48 -23.52
CA ASN A 131 -6.41 12.71 -23.14
C ASN A 131 -5.36 12.47 -22.03
N ILE A 132 -4.66 11.33 -22.14
CA ILE A 132 -3.57 10.97 -21.25
C ILE A 132 -2.34 11.69 -21.76
N GLU A 133 -1.85 12.63 -20.97
CA GLU A 133 -0.61 13.35 -21.24
C GLU A 133 0.61 12.41 -21.19
N LYS A 134 1.80 12.96 -21.43
CA LYS A 134 3.04 12.17 -21.36
C LYS A 134 3.17 11.50 -19.98
N PRO A 135 3.58 10.22 -19.91
CA PRO A 135 3.78 9.53 -18.64
C PRO A 135 4.68 10.31 -17.69
N LEU A 136 4.28 10.34 -16.42
CA LEU A 136 4.99 10.99 -15.32
C LEU A 136 6.25 10.21 -14.92
N THR A 137 6.33 8.93 -15.27
CA THR A 137 7.48 8.07 -15.00
C THR A 137 8.09 7.52 -16.26
N THR A 138 9.34 7.10 -16.14
CA THR A 138 9.94 6.14 -17.08
C THR A 138 9.25 4.77 -16.95
N ARG A 139 9.57 3.86 -17.88
CA ARG A 139 9.14 2.47 -17.80
C ARG A 139 9.73 1.81 -16.57
N PHE A 140 8.87 1.20 -15.78
CA PHE A 140 9.21 0.22 -14.76
C PHE A 140 8.98 -1.18 -15.28
N THR A 141 9.76 -2.11 -14.79
CA THR A 141 9.71 -3.55 -15.07
C THR A 141 9.53 -4.32 -13.75
N PRO A 142 9.17 -5.61 -13.80
CA PRO A 142 9.12 -6.45 -12.61
C PRO A 142 10.35 -6.36 -11.70
N GLN A 143 11.55 -6.16 -12.27
CA GLN A 143 12.78 -6.06 -11.50
C GLN A 143 12.86 -4.76 -10.69
N ASP A 144 12.24 -3.69 -11.18
CA ASP A 144 12.27 -2.38 -10.54
C ASP A 144 11.49 -2.37 -9.22
N GLY A 145 10.55 -3.30 -9.01
CA GLY A 145 9.82 -3.42 -7.74
C GLY A 145 10.72 -3.69 -6.53
N TRP A 146 11.92 -4.21 -6.74
CA TRP A 146 12.97 -4.40 -5.73
C TRP A 146 13.86 -3.18 -5.51
N ASN A 147 13.79 -2.20 -6.40
CA ASN A 147 14.69 -1.07 -6.41
C ASN A 147 14.14 0.08 -5.54
N ILE A 148 14.91 0.51 -4.54
CA ILE A 148 14.57 1.67 -3.72
C ILE A 148 14.32 2.94 -4.55
N GLY A 149 14.93 3.04 -5.73
CA GLY A 149 14.69 4.11 -6.70
C GLY A 149 13.22 4.26 -7.10
N VAL A 150 12.47 3.16 -7.18
CA VAL A 150 11.02 3.23 -7.42
C VAL A 150 10.31 3.90 -6.26
N GLY A 151 10.67 3.57 -5.01
CA GLY A 151 10.13 4.24 -3.82
C GLY A 151 10.35 5.75 -3.85
N LEU A 152 11.52 6.22 -4.30
CA LEU A 152 11.81 7.64 -4.47
C LEU A 152 10.93 8.30 -5.53
N VAL A 153 10.77 7.67 -6.70
CA VAL A 153 9.88 8.18 -7.76
C VAL A 153 8.43 8.25 -7.27
N MET A 154 7.97 7.21 -6.57
CA MET A 154 6.61 7.19 -6.02
C MET A 154 6.40 8.29 -4.98
N ILE A 155 7.39 8.57 -4.12
CA ILE A 155 7.32 9.68 -3.15
C ILE A 155 7.08 11.01 -3.89
N ASP A 156 7.81 11.26 -4.97
CA ASP A 156 7.70 12.51 -5.71
C ASP A 156 6.38 12.62 -6.48
N LEU A 157 5.84 11.51 -7.01
CA LEU A 157 4.49 11.47 -7.55
C LEU A 157 3.43 11.83 -6.51
N TYR A 158 3.50 11.23 -5.31
CA TYR A 158 2.55 11.56 -4.23
C TYR A 158 2.65 13.00 -3.76
N LYS A 159 3.87 13.56 -3.67
CA LYS A 159 4.04 14.99 -3.36
C LYS A 159 3.44 15.89 -4.43
N GLN A 160 3.61 15.55 -5.71
CA GLN A 160 3.04 16.32 -6.80
C GLN A 160 1.51 16.25 -6.76
N LEU A 161 0.94 15.05 -6.58
CA LEU A 161 -0.50 14.88 -6.44
C LEU A 161 -1.07 15.67 -5.25
N MET A 162 -0.39 15.67 -4.10
CA MET A 162 -0.79 16.50 -2.96
C MET A 162 -0.82 18.00 -3.30
N LYS A 163 0.19 18.50 -4.03
CA LYS A 163 0.22 19.90 -4.48
C LYS A 163 -0.93 20.21 -5.43
N ASP A 164 -1.21 19.32 -6.37
CA ASP A 164 -2.29 19.50 -7.34
C ASP A 164 -3.66 19.49 -6.64
N LEU A 165 -3.84 18.64 -5.63
CA LEU A 165 -5.06 18.61 -4.81
C LEU A 165 -5.26 19.89 -4.01
N ASP A 166 -4.18 20.43 -3.42
CA ASP A 166 -4.23 21.70 -2.67
C ASP A 166 -4.52 22.89 -3.59
N ALA A 167 -3.88 22.94 -4.77
CA ALA A 167 -4.09 24.00 -5.75
C ALA A 167 -5.43 23.86 -6.50
N GLY A 168 -5.99 22.65 -6.55
CA GLY A 168 -7.14 22.34 -7.41
C GLY A 168 -6.79 22.40 -8.89
N SER A 169 -5.58 21.98 -9.26
CA SER A 169 -5.04 22.02 -10.63
C SER A 169 -4.96 20.62 -11.25
N GLY A 170 -4.82 20.56 -12.57
CA GLY A 170 -4.60 19.30 -13.29
C GLY A 170 -5.81 18.36 -13.15
N GLU A 171 -5.60 17.12 -12.69
CA GLU A 171 -6.72 16.20 -12.48
C GLU A 171 -7.62 16.58 -11.30
N ALA A 172 -7.11 17.36 -10.35
CA ALA A 172 -7.88 17.83 -9.20
C ALA A 172 -8.93 18.90 -9.57
N GLU A 173 -8.82 19.54 -10.74
CA GLU A 173 -9.83 20.49 -11.25
C GLU A 173 -11.22 19.84 -11.40
N LYS A 174 -11.25 18.53 -11.65
CA LYS A 174 -12.47 17.76 -11.85
C LYS A 174 -13.11 17.29 -10.54
N LEU A 175 -12.46 17.53 -9.41
CA LEU A 175 -12.87 17.04 -8.10
C LEU A 175 -13.50 18.16 -7.26
N SER A 176 -14.57 17.84 -6.54
CA SER A 176 -15.13 18.73 -5.53
C SER A 176 -14.13 18.97 -4.39
N PRO A 177 -14.26 20.09 -3.63
CA PRO A 177 -13.41 20.33 -2.46
C PRO A 177 -13.43 19.18 -1.44
N ALA A 178 -14.57 18.53 -1.24
CA ALA A 178 -14.72 17.40 -0.33
C ALA A 178 -13.96 16.15 -0.83
N GLU A 179 -14.04 15.85 -2.13
CA GLU A 179 -13.28 14.75 -2.74
C GLU A 179 -11.78 15.00 -2.69
N ARG A 180 -11.34 16.24 -2.92
CA ARG A 180 -9.93 16.62 -2.79
C ARG A 180 -9.42 16.44 -1.38
N GLU A 181 -10.18 16.87 -0.37
CA GLU A 181 -9.79 16.67 1.03
C GLU A 181 -9.75 15.18 1.41
N ALA A 182 -10.73 14.39 0.97
CA ALA A 182 -10.74 12.94 1.18
C ALA A 182 -9.52 12.25 0.56
N GLN A 183 -9.13 12.64 -0.66
CA GLN A 183 -7.92 12.13 -1.31
C GLN A 183 -6.64 12.53 -0.56
N LYS A 184 -6.53 13.77 -0.08
CA LYS A 184 -5.38 14.21 0.73
C LYS A 184 -5.24 13.41 2.02
N GLN A 185 -6.34 13.22 2.74
CA GLN A 185 -6.34 12.41 3.97
C GLN A 185 -5.93 10.95 3.71
N ALA A 186 -6.28 10.43 2.53
CA ALA A 186 -5.89 9.10 2.09
C ALA A 186 -4.40 9.00 1.70
N ILE A 187 -3.85 9.98 0.99
CA ILE A 187 -2.46 9.96 0.47
C ILE A 187 -1.43 10.23 1.57
N LYS A 188 -1.75 11.11 2.52
CA LYS A 188 -0.85 11.54 3.59
C LYS A 188 -0.18 10.37 4.36
N PRO A 189 -0.91 9.36 4.88
CA PRO A 189 -0.27 8.27 5.61
C PRO A 189 0.61 7.39 4.71
N LEU A 190 0.24 7.21 3.43
CA LEU A 190 1.03 6.45 2.47
C LEU A 190 2.38 7.12 2.21
N LEU A 191 2.36 8.43 1.94
CA LEU A 191 3.56 9.23 1.74
C LEU A 191 4.49 9.15 2.97
N GLN A 192 3.94 9.25 4.18
CA GLN A 192 4.70 9.14 5.42
C GLN A 192 5.33 7.75 5.59
N SER A 193 4.56 6.69 5.35
CA SER A 193 5.05 5.30 5.44
C SER A 193 6.20 5.06 4.45
N MET A 194 6.03 5.48 3.20
CA MET A 194 7.05 5.30 2.16
C MET A 194 8.33 6.09 2.46
N GLN A 195 8.19 7.34 2.93
CA GLN A 195 9.34 8.15 3.35
C GLN A 195 10.12 7.48 4.50
N ALA A 196 9.41 6.92 5.49
CA ALA A 196 10.03 6.21 6.59
C ALA A 196 10.76 4.93 6.12
N GLN A 197 10.16 4.16 5.21
CA GLN A 197 10.79 2.97 4.63
C GLN A 197 12.04 3.31 3.84
N VAL A 198 11.99 4.32 2.96
CA VAL A 198 13.15 4.75 2.16
C VAL A 198 14.28 5.27 3.07
N ALA A 199 13.95 6.05 4.10
CA ALA A 199 14.94 6.53 5.07
C ALA A 199 15.63 5.35 5.79
N LYS A 200 14.83 4.41 6.33
CA LYS A 200 15.35 3.22 7.01
C LYS A 200 16.27 2.39 6.12
N THR A 201 15.88 2.14 4.87
CA THR A 201 16.69 1.36 3.93
C THR A 201 17.97 2.11 3.54
N THR A 202 17.89 3.43 3.36
CA THR A 202 19.07 4.27 3.06
C THR A 202 20.09 4.23 4.20
N ASP A 203 19.62 4.33 5.45
CA ASP A 203 20.49 4.28 6.62
C ASP A 203 21.13 2.90 6.79
N LYS A 204 20.37 1.82 6.53
CA LYS A 204 20.90 0.46 6.51
C LYS A 204 22.01 0.29 5.47
N LEU A 205 21.80 0.75 4.23
CA LEU A 205 22.80 0.67 3.17
C LEU A 205 24.09 1.45 3.50
N LYS A 206 23.96 2.60 4.16
CA LYS A 206 25.12 3.37 4.62
C LYS A 206 25.91 2.61 5.71
N ALA A 207 25.21 1.98 6.64
CA ALA A 207 25.83 1.19 7.70
C ALA A 207 26.58 -0.03 7.13
N GLU A 208 25.95 -0.79 6.22
CA GLU A 208 26.57 -1.96 5.57
C GLU A 208 27.80 -1.55 4.73
N LYS A 209 27.72 -0.41 4.04
CA LYS A 209 28.87 0.12 3.29
C LYS A 209 30.03 0.51 4.21
N ALA A 210 29.75 1.17 5.33
CA ALA A 210 30.78 1.54 6.30
C ALA A 210 31.42 0.31 6.96
N GLU A 211 30.64 -0.76 7.20
CA GLU A 211 31.17 -2.03 7.69
C GLU A 211 32.08 -2.71 6.66
N ALA A 212 31.66 -2.74 5.39
CA ALA A 212 32.49 -3.30 4.31
C ALA A 212 33.82 -2.56 4.13
N GLU A 213 33.80 -1.22 4.17
CA GLU A 213 35.01 -0.38 4.08
C GLU A 213 35.97 -0.63 5.27
N ASN A 214 35.44 -0.86 6.48
CA ASN A 214 36.26 -1.18 7.66
C ASN A 214 36.89 -2.58 7.57
N VAL A 215 36.19 -3.56 6.99
CA VAL A 215 36.73 -4.93 6.78
C VAL A 215 37.84 -4.94 5.74
N GLU A 216 37.69 -4.18 4.66
CA GLU A 216 38.71 -4.05 3.60
C GLU A 216 40.00 -3.42 4.15
N GLN A 217 39.89 -2.35 4.95
CA GLN A 217 41.05 -1.72 5.60
C GLN A 217 41.75 -2.61 6.63
N ALA A 218 41.01 -3.50 7.31
CA ALA A 218 41.59 -4.47 8.24
C ALA A 218 42.30 -5.64 7.53
N GLY A 219 41.87 -6.01 6.32
CA GLY A 219 42.48 -7.06 5.50
C GLY A 219 43.83 -6.65 4.90
N ASP A 220 43.95 -5.41 4.41
CA ASP A 220 45.21 -4.92 3.83
C ASP A 220 46.31 -4.73 4.88
N GLY A 221 45.96 -4.34 6.10
CA GLY A 221 46.94 -4.21 7.20
C GLY A 221 47.49 -5.55 7.73
N ALA A 222 46.87 -6.68 7.39
CA ALA A 222 47.32 -8.01 7.77
C ALA A 222 48.27 -8.66 6.74
N ALA A 223 48.29 -8.17 5.50
CA ALA A 223 49.16 -8.68 4.43
C ALA A 223 50.58 -8.08 4.43
N GLU A 224 50.82 -7.01 5.21
CA GLU A 224 52.13 -6.33 5.34
C GLU A 224 52.96 -6.76 6.58
N ARG A 225 52.59 -7.85 7.26
CA ARG A 225 53.37 -8.45 8.36
C ARG A 225 53.85 -9.85 8.01
#